data_AF-A0AA42E869-F1
#
_entry.id   AF-A0AA42E869-F1
#
_cell.length_a   1.000
_cell.length_b   1.000
_cell.length_c   1.000
_cell.angle_alpha   90.00
_cell.angle_beta   90.00
_cell.angle_gamma   90.00
#
_symmetry.space_group_name_H-M   'P 1'
#
loop_
_entity.id
_entity.type
_entity.pdbx_description
1 polymer ?
#
loop_
_entity_poly.entity_id
_entity_poly.type
_entity_poly.pdbx_seq_one_letter_code
_entity_poly.pdbx_strand_id
1 'polypeptide(L)'
;MAESARPDVLLVPLIDVNWLVYAPFDPGRDFRVDPPKVEQSVGETRGLCRMLKDMTGGKFILSPHSGTYCRTGYYDGEMLDVYREAVEGGAELSIHLHEEIKGQGTRYMERDHMTTVYLDCKRRLENAGIRPVAYRGGHYAYTPFMNELLPQTGVFIDCSCSPGGNHPDREAIWVHAETTGWYLPMNPRLPAAGQARSQVFEIPIGADGDGAAYKNLLHVEQSELSNLQRVFNVIRERAQRTGEQQIVHSLFHTGSVGEPAWIERFKQFLAWVPNNGARFVTTVEAKAAFDARAKERAA
;
A
#
# COMPACT_ATOMS: atom_id res chain seq x y z
N MET A 1 -2.68 34.44 -11.63
CA MET A 1 -2.64 32.98 -11.87
C MET A 1 -3.84 32.41 -11.15
N ALA A 2 -4.76 31.75 -11.86
CA ALA A 2 -5.91 31.13 -11.22
C ALA A 2 -5.41 30.08 -10.23
N GLU A 3 -5.89 30.15 -8.99
CA GLU A 3 -5.65 29.14 -7.97
C GLU A 3 -6.07 27.79 -8.57
N SER A 4 -5.11 26.87 -8.77
CA SER A 4 -5.45 25.58 -9.38
C SER A 4 -6.46 24.90 -8.46
N ALA A 5 -7.65 24.59 -8.98
CA ALA A 5 -8.69 23.93 -8.22
C ALA A 5 -8.11 22.72 -7.49
N ARG A 6 -8.43 22.60 -6.19
CA ARG A 6 -7.98 21.50 -5.34
C ARG A 6 -8.37 20.16 -5.99
N PRO A 7 -7.49 19.14 -6.01
CA PRO A 7 -7.85 17.84 -6.56
C PRO A 7 -8.88 17.15 -5.68
N ASP A 8 -9.84 16.47 -6.29
CA ASP A 8 -10.85 15.63 -5.61
C ASP A 8 -10.20 14.43 -4.92
N VAL A 9 -9.13 13.88 -5.51
CA VAL A 9 -8.47 12.66 -5.03
C VAL A 9 -6.96 12.87 -4.89
N LEU A 10 -6.39 12.47 -3.75
CA LEU A 10 -4.97 12.26 -3.57
C LEU A 10 -4.70 10.76 -3.73
N LEU A 11 -3.95 10.40 -4.76
CA LEU A 11 -3.64 9.01 -5.07
C LEU A 11 -2.18 8.71 -4.76
N VAL A 12 -1.94 7.67 -3.95
CA VAL A 12 -0.63 7.06 -3.73
C VAL A 12 -0.49 5.83 -4.63
N PRO A 13 0.37 5.82 -5.65
CA PRO A 13 0.73 4.59 -6.35
C PRO A 13 1.54 3.70 -5.40
N LEU A 14 0.96 2.58 -4.97
CA LEU A 14 1.62 1.61 -4.11
C LEU A 14 2.04 0.38 -4.92
N ILE A 15 3.31 0.00 -4.75
CA ILE A 15 3.91 -1.13 -5.45
C ILE A 15 4.34 -2.18 -4.42
N ASP A 16 3.72 -3.35 -4.49
CA ASP A 16 4.21 -4.52 -3.76
C ASP A 16 5.37 -5.12 -4.54
N VAL A 17 6.58 -5.02 -3.97
CA VAL A 17 7.79 -5.58 -4.57
C VAL A 17 7.84 -7.05 -4.21
N ASN A 18 7.37 -7.86 -5.14
CA ASN A 18 7.26 -9.30 -5.02
C ASN A 18 7.83 -10.02 -6.24
N TRP A 19 7.86 -11.34 -6.13
CA TRP A 19 8.10 -12.21 -7.27
C TRP A 19 6.78 -12.82 -7.72
N LEU A 20 6.64 -12.99 -9.04
CA LEU A 20 5.63 -13.80 -9.71
C LEU A 20 5.38 -15.09 -8.91
N VAL A 21 4.14 -15.25 -8.43
CA VAL A 21 3.61 -16.45 -7.76
C VAL A 21 4.00 -16.64 -6.27
N TYR A 22 3.86 -15.61 -5.44
CA TYR A 22 3.94 -15.78 -3.98
C TYR A 22 2.67 -15.26 -3.27
N ALA A 23 1.92 -16.17 -2.63
CA ALA A 23 0.80 -15.87 -1.72
C ALA A 23 0.25 -17.16 -1.05
N PRO A 24 0.96 -17.87 -0.17
CA PRO A 24 0.68 -19.27 0.25
C PRO A 24 -0.75 -19.61 0.74
N PHE A 25 -1.62 -18.61 0.92
CA PHE A 25 -3.01 -18.70 1.38
C PHE A 25 -4.08 -18.60 0.29
N ASP A 26 -3.74 -18.40 -0.99
CA ASP A 26 -4.74 -18.49 -2.07
C ASP A 26 -4.74 -19.91 -2.68
N PRO A 27 -5.53 -20.88 -2.18
CA PRO A 27 -5.53 -22.26 -2.67
C PRO A 27 -5.88 -22.40 -4.16
N GLY A 28 -6.34 -21.33 -4.82
CA GLY A 28 -6.53 -21.29 -6.27
C GLY A 28 -5.28 -20.97 -7.10
N ARG A 29 -4.14 -20.63 -6.45
CA ARG A 29 -2.87 -20.31 -7.13
C ARG A 29 -1.83 -21.41 -6.86
N ASP A 30 -1.26 -21.95 -7.92
CA ASP A 30 -0.22 -23.00 -7.83
C ASP A 30 1.12 -22.40 -7.38
N PHE A 31 1.40 -22.40 -6.07
CA PHE A 31 2.53 -21.68 -5.49
C PHE A 31 3.88 -22.34 -5.66
N ARG A 32 4.85 -21.52 -6.09
CA ARG A 32 6.28 -21.84 -6.05
C ARG A 32 6.90 -21.35 -4.75
N VAL A 33 7.69 -22.22 -4.11
CA VAL A 33 8.47 -21.93 -2.89
C VAL A 33 9.93 -21.69 -3.23
N ASP A 34 10.25 -21.69 -4.53
CA ASP A 34 11.60 -21.37 -4.96
C ASP A 34 11.97 -19.97 -4.41
N PRO A 35 13.25 -19.69 -4.16
CA PRO A 35 13.72 -18.36 -3.79
C PRO A 35 13.72 -17.41 -5.00
N PRO A 36 13.44 -16.10 -4.82
CA PRO A 36 13.36 -15.15 -5.91
C PRO A 36 14.62 -15.18 -6.77
N LYS A 37 14.43 -15.07 -8.10
CA LYS A 37 15.51 -14.70 -9.01
C LYS A 37 15.84 -13.22 -8.76
N VAL A 38 16.63 -12.95 -7.73
CA VAL A 38 16.92 -11.58 -7.24
C VAL A 38 17.40 -10.68 -8.37
N GLU A 39 18.28 -11.15 -9.25
CA GLU A 39 18.75 -10.39 -10.42
C GLU A 39 17.62 -9.93 -11.34
N GLN A 40 16.63 -10.80 -11.60
CA GLN A 40 15.44 -10.45 -12.38
C GLN A 40 14.61 -9.39 -11.65
N SER A 41 14.35 -9.60 -10.36
CA SER A 41 13.59 -8.66 -9.52
C SER A 41 14.26 -7.28 -9.44
N VAL A 42 15.60 -7.23 -9.38
CA VAL A 42 16.38 -5.98 -9.43
C VAL A 42 16.12 -5.24 -10.74
N GLY A 43 16.24 -5.93 -11.88
CA GLY A 43 15.99 -5.34 -13.20
C GLY A 43 14.56 -4.83 -13.37
N GLU A 44 13.57 -5.64 -13.01
CA GLU A 44 12.14 -5.32 -13.10
C GLU A 44 11.75 -4.16 -12.18
N THR A 45 12.17 -4.21 -10.92
CA THR A 45 11.86 -3.16 -9.94
C THR A 45 12.52 -1.85 -10.35
N ARG A 46 13.79 -1.86 -10.77
CA ARG A 46 14.48 -0.65 -11.22
C ARG A 46 13.83 -0.07 -12.48
N GLY A 47 13.43 -0.91 -13.43
CA GLY A 47 12.68 -0.49 -14.62
C GLY A 47 11.35 0.17 -14.27
N LEU A 48 10.57 -0.45 -13.38
CA LEU A 48 9.29 0.07 -12.91
C LEU A 48 9.47 1.39 -12.15
N CYS A 49 10.50 1.52 -11.30
CA CYS A 49 10.79 2.75 -10.55
C CYS A 49 11.07 3.93 -11.49
N ARG A 50 11.84 3.72 -12.58
CA ARG A 50 12.06 4.77 -13.58
C ARG A 50 10.75 5.20 -14.25
N MET A 51 9.94 4.23 -14.69
CA MET A 51 8.63 4.51 -15.28
C MET A 51 7.74 5.31 -14.32
N LEU A 52 7.64 4.90 -13.06
CA LEU A 52 6.84 5.60 -12.06
C LEU A 52 7.38 7.00 -11.77
N LYS A 53 8.70 7.16 -11.65
CA LYS A 53 9.33 8.47 -11.47
C LYS A 53 8.91 9.43 -12.58
N ASP A 54 8.97 9.01 -13.83
CA ASP A 54 8.60 9.83 -14.99
C ASP A 54 7.10 10.18 -15.00
N MET A 55 6.24 9.23 -14.60
CA MET A 55 4.79 9.41 -14.67
C MET A 55 4.17 10.11 -13.46
N THR A 56 4.79 10.00 -12.28
CA THR A 56 4.23 10.48 -11.01
C THR A 56 5.11 11.54 -10.34
N GLY A 57 6.25 11.88 -10.94
CA GLY A 57 7.22 12.82 -10.37
C GLY A 57 7.93 12.25 -9.14
N GLY A 58 8.14 10.93 -9.11
CA GLY A 58 8.73 10.22 -7.96
C GLY A 58 7.73 9.85 -6.87
N LYS A 59 6.47 10.25 -6.99
CA LYS A 59 5.44 10.06 -5.96
C LYS A 59 4.84 8.66 -6.06
N PHE A 60 5.45 7.71 -5.38
CA PHE A 60 4.98 6.34 -5.21
C PHE A 60 5.65 5.73 -3.97
N ILE A 61 5.12 4.61 -3.49
CA ILE A 61 5.69 3.87 -2.37
C ILE A 61 5.98 2.42 -2.78
N LEU A 62 7.19 1.97 -2.48
CA LEU A 62 7.60 0.57 -2.61
C LEU A 62 7.35 -0.16 -1.30
N SER A 63 6.85 -1.39 -1.41
CA SER A 63 6.52 -2.27 -0.29
C SER A 63 7.26 -3.60 -0.47
N PRO A 64 8.53 -3.72 -0.01
CA PRO A 64 9.34 -4.93 -0.15
C PRO A 64 8.79 -6.10 0.65
N HIS A 65 8.37 -7.14 -0.06
CA HIS A 65 7.76 -8.32 0.52
C HIS A 65 8.72 -9.03 1.50
N SER A 66 8.32 -9.17 2.77
CA SER A 66 9.16 -9.80 3.82
C SER A 66 8.95 -11.31 4.00
N GLY A 67 8.23 -11.95 3.08
CA GLY A 67 7.92 -13.38 3.09
C GLY A 67 9.05 -14.28 3.56
N THR A 68 8.74 -15.28 4.38
CA THR A 68 9.70 -16.22 4.99
C THR A 68 10.77 -16.74 4.01
N TYR A 69 10.41 -16.99 2.75
CA TYR A 69 11.30 -17.56 1.74
C TYR A 69 12.02 -16.54 0.85
N CYS A 70 11.66 -15.25 0.92
CA CYS A 70 12.21 -14.20 0.07
C CYS A 70 12.81 -13.00 0.83
N ARG A 71 12.62 -12.93 2.15
CA ARG A 71 13.03 -11.79 2.98
C ARG A 71 14.47 -11.36 2.75
N THR A 72 15.43 -12.28 2.82
CA THR A 72 16.85 -11.99 2.58
C THR A 72 17.08 -11.41 1.18
N GLY A 73 16.42 -11.93 0.16
CA GLY A 73 16.57 -11.46 -1.22
C GLY A 73 16.07 -10.04 -1.44
N TYR A 74 15.06 -9.59 -0.69
CA TYR A 74 14.51 -8.24 -0.79
C TYR A 74 15.10 -7.25 0.20
N TYR A 75 15.69 -7.69 1.31
CA TYR A 75 16.21 -6.80 2.35
C TYR A 75 17.74 -6.77 2.45
N ASP A 76 18.46 -7.41 1.52
CA ASP A 76 19.92 -7.38 1.41
C ASP A 76 20.37 -7.13 -0.06
N GLY A 77 21.66 -6.88 -0.27
CA GLY A 77 22.28 -6.84 -1.59
C GLY A 77 21.74 -5.75 -2.53
N GLU A 78 21.76 -6.02 -3.83
CA GLU A 78 21.42 -5.04 -4.88
C GLU A 78 19.99 -4.52 -4.82
N MET A 79 19.05 -5.24 -4.19
CA MET A 79 17.70 -4.72 -4.00
C MET A 79 17.70 -3.45 -3.14
N LEU A 80 18.58 -3.36 -2.14
CA LEU A 80 18.72 -2.15 -1.32
C LEU A 80 19.23 -0.97 -2.15
N ASP A 81 20.08 -1.21 -3.15
CA ASP A 81 20.56 -0.16 -4.06
C ASP A 81 19.40 0.39 -4.90
N VAL A 82 18.54 -0.48 -5.44
CA VAL A 82 17.32 -0.07 -6.16
C VAL A 82 16.41 0.80 -5.28
N TYR A 83 16.27 0.44 -4.01
CA TYR A 83 15.43 1.20 -3.07
C TYR A 83 16.02 2.57 -2.75
N ARG A 84 17.35 2.66 -2.57
CA ARG A 84 18.04 3.94 -2.40
C ARG A 84 17.85 4.84 -3.61
N GLU A 85 18.08 4.30 -4.82
CA GLU A 85 17.85 5.02 -6.09
C GLU A 85 16.41 5.55 -6.19
N ALA A 86 15.42 4.75 -5.79
CA ALA A 86 14.01 5.15 -5.80
C ALA A 86 13.72 6.28 -4.80
N VAL A 87 14.23 6.17 -3.58
CA VAL A 87 14.05 7.20 -2.52
C VAL A 87 14.75 8.50 -2.88
N GLU A 88 15.97 8.45 -3.42
CA GLU A 88 16.65 9.62 -3.98
C GLU A 88 15.85 10.27 -5.13
N GLY A 89 15.05 9.47 -5.84
CA GLY A 89 14.11 9.91 -6.85
C GLY A 89 12.80 10.49 -6.34
N GLY A 90 12.57 10.53 -5.02
CA GLY A 90 11.36 11.06 -4.39
C GLY A 90 10.35 10.01 -3.93
N ALA A 91 10.63 8.72 -4.16
CA ALA A 91 9.75 7.64 -3.71
C ALA A 91 9.86 7.42 -2.20
N GLU A 92 8.92 6.65 -1.67
CA GLU A 92 8.91 6.20 -0.28
C GLU A 92 9.07 4.68 -0.19
N LEU A 93 9.47 4.20 0.98
CA LEU A 93 9.44 2.77 1.31
C LEU A 93 8.54 2.51 2.51
N SER A 94 7.81 1.40 2.45
CA SER A 94 7.11 0.80 3.57
C SER A 94 7.85 -0.44 4.08
N ILE A 95 7.54 -0.86 5.31
CA ILE A 95 7.83 -2.21 5.77
C ILE A 95 6.62 -3.08 5.44
N HIS A 96 6.81 -4.07 4.55
CA HIS A 96 5.73 -4.88 4.02
C HIS A 96 5.79 -6.32 4.53
N LEU A 97 5.02 -6.61 5.58
CA LEU A 97 5.14 -7.88 6.29
C LEU A 97 4.26 -8.97 5.72
N HIS A 98 4.90 -10.03 5.25
CA HIS A 98 4.25 -11.24 4.77
C HIS A 98 4.71 -12.44 5.60
N GLU A 99 3.81 -12.99 6.41
CA GLU A 99 4.12 -14.09 7.33
C GLU A 99 3.21 -15.30 7.11
N GLU A 100 2.96 -15.59 5.84
CA GLU A 100 2.35 -16.82 5.36
C GLU A 100 3.38 -17.96 5.25
N ILE A 101 3.03 -19.14 5.76
CA ILE A 101 3.85 -20.35 5.64
C ILE A 101 3.07 -21.43 4.90
N LYS A 102 3.65 -21.93 3.80
CA LYS A 102 3.00 -22.95 2.95
C LYS A 102 2.67 -24.19 3.77
N GLY A 103 1.39 -24.55 3.79
CA GLY A 103 0.87 -25.73 4.50
C GLY A 103 0.80 -25.60 6.03
N GLN A 104 1.10 -24.43 6.61
CA GLN A 104 1.15 -24.27 8.08
C GLN A 104 0.26 -23.17 8.66
N GLY A 105 -0.09 -22.12 7.92
CA GLY A 105 -0.85 -21.00 8.49
C GLY A 105 -0.20 -19.65 8.25
N THR A 106 -0.85 -18.62 8.78
CA THR A 106 -0.27 -17.28 8.91
C THR A 106 0.20 -17.06 10.34
N ARG A 107 1.22 -16.22 10.53
CA ARG A 107 1.75 -15.87 11.85
C ARG A 107 1.42 -14.44 12.28
N TYR A 108 0.44 -13.81 11.62
CA TYR A 108 0.08 -12.41 11.83
C TYR A 108 -0.35 -12.09 13.27
N MET A 109 -0.97 -13.04 13.98
CA MET A 109 -1.38 -12.86 15.38
C MET A 109 -0.26 -13.01 16.40
N GLU A 110 0.89 -13.54 16.00
CA GLU A 110 2.00 -13.79 16.90
C GLU A 110 2.77 -12.49 17.16
N ARG A 111 2.34 -11.72 18.17
CA ARG A 111 2.90 -10.40 18.50
C ARG A 111 4.44 -10.38 18.55
N ASP A 112 5.05 -11.33 19.26
CA ASP A 112 6.50 -11.37 19.44
C ASP A 112 7.23 -11.66 18.11
N HIS A 113 6.69 -12.58 17.32
CA HIS A 113 7.21 -12.90 16.00
C HIS A 113 7.11 -11.70 15.04
N MET A 114 5.90 -11.13 14.92
CA MET A 114 5.66 -9.96 14.07
C MET A 114 6.51 -8.76 14.47
N THR A 115 6.68 -8.52 15.78
CA THR A 115 7.56 -7.46 16.30
C THR A 115 9.00 -7.72 15.91
N THR A 116 9.48 -8.96 16.06
CA THR A 116 10.85 -9.34 15.71
C THR A 116 11.11 -9.15 14.21
N VAL A 117 10.21 -9.63 13.35
CA VAL A 117 10.35 -9.47 11.89
C VAL A 117 10.27 -8.01 11.48
N TYR A 118 9.32 -7.25 12.03
CA TYR A 118 9.18 -5.81 11.79
C TYR A 118 10.49 -5.07 12.09
N LEU A 119 11.05 -5.28 13.29
CA LEU A 119 12.27 -4.62 13.72
C LEU A 119 13.49 -5.06 12.92
N ASP A 120 13.57 -6.33 12.50
CA ASP A 120 14.66 -6.79 11.61
C ASP A 120 14.59 -6.10 10.23
N CYS A 121 13.41 -6.06 9.61
CA CYS A 121 13.20 -5.41 8.32
C CYS A 121 13.53 -3.92 8.40
N LYS A 122 13.03 -3.23 9.44
CA LYS A 122 13.32 -1.82 9.69
C LYS A 122 14.82 -1.58 9.83
N ARG A 123 15.50 -2.36 10.67
CA ARG A 123 16.94 -2.26 10.91
C ARG A 123 17.75 -2.45 9.63
N ARG A 124 17.40 -3.41 8.78
CA ARG A 124 18.09 -3.63 7.49
C ARG A 124 17.96 -2.43 6.56
N LEU A 125 16.76 -1.88 6.43
CA LEU A 125 16.53 -0.66 5.63
C LEU A 125 17.32 0.52 6.18
N GLU A 126 17.30 0.75 7.50
CA GLU A 126 18.00 1.87 8.13
C GLU A 126 19.53 1.73 8.05
N ASN A 127 20.05 0.51 8.19
CA ASN A 127 21.48 0.24 7.99
C ASN A 127 21.93 0.52 6.54
N ALA A 128 21.00 0.43 5.59
CA ALA A 128 21.21 0.82 4.21
C ALA A 128 20.94 2.32 3.96
N GLY A 129 20.71 3.13 4.99
CA GLY A 129 20.42 4.56 4.85
C GLY A 129 19.01 4.86 4.33
N ILE A 130 18.11 3.89 4.32
CA ILE A 130 16.71 4.06 3.90
C ILE A 130 15.83 4.18 5.13
N ARG A 131 15.06 5.28 5.22
CA ARG A 131 14.06 5.46 6.26
C ARG A 131 12.69 4.96 5.77
N PRO A 132 12.17 3.83 6.27
CA PRO A 132 10.78 3.46 5.98
C PRO A 132 9.81 4.44 6.67
N VAL A 133 8.75 4.85 5.97
CA VAL A 133 7.79 5.86 6.44
C VAL A 133 6.38 5.31 6.68
N ALA A 134 6.09 4.13 6.15
CA ALA A 134 4.80 3.47 6.28
C ALA A 134 4.95 1.98 6.61
N TYR A 135 3.84 1.36 6.99
CA TYR A 135 3.67 -0.08 7.12
C TYR A 135 2.67 -0.59 6.08
N ARG A 136 2.80 -1.85 5.70
CA ARG A 136 1.81 -2.58 4.91
C ARG A 136 1.79 -4.05 5.28
N GLY A 137 0.65 -4.55 5.69
CA GLY A 137 0.44 -5.97 5.93
C GLY A 137 0.21 -6.75 4.65
N GLY A 138 0.82 -7.93 4.58
CA GLY A 138 0.61 -8.89 3.52
C GLY A 138 -0.84 -9.34 3.46
N HIS A 139 -1.39 -9.43 2.25
CA HIS A 139 -2.81 -9.73 2.04
C HIS A 139 -3.78 -8.87 2.85
N TYR A 140 -3.43 -7.59 3.08
CA TYR A 140 -4.21 -6.64 3.86
C TYR A 140 -4.28 -6.99 5.37
N ALA A 141 -3.38 -7.84 5.87
CA ALA A 141 -3.36 -8.25 7.27
C ALA A 141 -3.06 -7.08 8.21
N TYR A 142 -3.87 -6.90 9.25
CA TYR A 142 -3.57 -5.90 10.28
C TYR A 142 -4.10 -6.34 11.64
N THR A 143 -3.19 -6.41 12.59
CA THR A 143 -3.50 -6.76 13.97
C THR A 143 -3.54 -5.49 14.84
N PRO A 144 -4.46 -5.38 15.82
CA PRO A 144 -4.60 -4.18 16.63
C PRO A 144 -3.33 -3.75 17.37
N PHE A 145 -2.44 -4.69 17.73
CA PHE A 145 -1.19 -4.34 18.41
C PHE A 145 -0.24 -3.50 17.53
N MET A 146 -0.42 -3.49 16.20
CA MET A 146 0.34 -2.63 15.29
C MET A 146 0.10 -1.13 15.59
N ASN A 147 -1.07 -0.76 16.11
CA ASN A 147 -1.34 0.60 16.56
C ASN A 147 -0.42 1.06 17.71
N GLU A 148 0.13 0.13 18.48
CA GLU A 148 1.12 0.41 19.53
C GLU A 148 2.55 0.34 18.97
N LEU A 149 2.85 -0.68 18.16
CA LEU A 149 4.20 -0.94 17.65
C LEU A 149 4.68 0.14 16.67
N LEU A 150 3.84 0.56 15.73
CA LEU A 150 4.27 1.49 14.68
C LEU A 150 4.69 2.86 15.25
N PRO A 151 3.90 3.54 16.11
CA PRO A 151 4.31 4.82 16.69
C PRO A 151 5.59 4.74 17.52
N GLN A 152 5.82 3.64 18.24
CA GLN A 152 7.05 3.43 19.03
C GLN A 152 8.32 3.39 18.19
N THR A 153 8.19 3.15 16.89
CA THR A 153 9.30 3.02 15.95
C THR A 153 9.36 4.17 14.95
N GLY A 154 8.53 5.19 15.14
CA GLY A 154 8.51 6.40 14.32
C GLY A 154 7.82 6.24 12.96
N VAL A 155 7.05 5.17 12.77
CA VAL A 155 6.21 4.92 11.59
C VAL A 155 4.76 5.21 11.96
N PHE A 156 4.12 6.13 11.24
CA PHE A 156 2.79 6.65 11.60
C PHE A 156 1.77 6.48 10.48
N ILE A 157 2.11 5.74 9.43
CA ILE A 157 1.25 5.53 8.27
C ILE A 157 1.10 4.03 8.05
N ASP A 158 -0.13 3.60 7.77
CA ASP A 158 -0.44 2.26 7.28
C ASP A 158 -1.13 2.33 5.91
N CYS A 159 -0.92 1.29 5.10
CA CYS A 159 -1.51 1.11 3.78
C CYS A 159 -2.07 -0.32 3.64
N SER A 160 -2.59 -0.90 4.72
CA SER A 160 -3.07 -2.28 4.75
C SER A 160 -4.55 -2.41 4.47
N CYS A 161 -5.33 -1.33 4.58
CA CYS A 161 -6.78 -1.42 4.58
C CYS A 161 -7.35 -1.76 3.21
N SER A 162 -8.16 -2.83 3.18
CA SER A 162 -9.08 -3.15 2.08
C SER A 162 -10.52 -2.98 2.56
N PRO A 163 -11.15 -1.80 2.37
CA PRO A 163 -12.46 -1.50 2.94
C PRO A 163 -13.51 -2.57 2.62
N GLY A 164 -14.25 -3.02 3.64
CA GLY A 164 -15.27 -4.08 3.52
C GLY A 164 -14.71 -5.51 3.47
N GLY A 165 -13.39 -5.69 3.59
CA GLY A 165 -12.75 -7.00 3.63
C GLY A 165 -13.02 -7.76 4.92
N ASN A 166 -13.26 -9.06 4.83
CA ASN A 166 -13.41 -9.93 5.99
C ASN A 166 -12.74 -11.29 5.74
N HIS A 167 -11.44 -11.35 6.00
CA HIS A 167 -10.62 -12.55 5.87
C HIS A 167 -9.90 -12.82 7.19
N PRO A 168 -10.62 -13.36 8.20
CA PRO A 168 -10.07 -13.61 9.52
C PRO A 168 -8.93 -14.65 9.50
N ASP A 169 -8.92 -15.56 8.53
CA ASP A 169 -7.87 -16.56 8.29
C ASP A 169 -6.47 -15.96 8.06
N ARG A 170 -6.42 -14.70 7.63
CA ARG A 170 -5.19 -13.94 7.37
C ARG A 170 -5.18 -12.59 8.08
N GLU A 171 -6.00 -12.42 9.12
CA GLU A 171 -6.06 -11.19 9.93
C GLU A 171 -6.37 -9.90 9.15
N ALA A 172 -7.07 -10.01 8.00
CA ALA A 172 -7.49 -8.88 7.19
C ALA A 172 -8.99 -8.61 7.39
N ILE A 173 -9.31 -7.93 8.50
CA ILE A 173 -10.69 -7.62 8.92
C ILE A 173 -10.89 -6.11 8.89
N TRP A 174 -11.59 -5.63 7.86
CA TRP A 174 -11.81 -4.23 7.51
C TRP A 174 -13.29 -3.90 7.27
N VAL A 175 -14.19 -4.67 7.88
CA VAL A 175 -15.65 -4.55 7.71
C VAL A 175 -16.23 -3.19 8.11
N HIS A 176 -15.52 -2.46 8.98
CA HIS A 176 -15.92 -1.14 9.49
C HIS A 176 -14.95 -0.03 9.07
N ALA A 177 -14.05 -0.31 8.13
CA ALA A 177 -13.02 0.64 7.75
C ALA A 177 -13.59 1.74 6.84
N GLU A 178 -13.01 2.93 6.95
CA GLU A 178 -13.31 4.04 6.07
C GLU A 178 -12.81 3.78 4.64
N THR A 179 -13.42 4.43 3.66
CA THR A 179 -13.07 4.31 2.23
C THR A 179 -12.07 5.37 1.75
N THR A 180 -11.56 6.18 2.68
CA THR A 180 -10.57 7.25 2.47
C THR A 180 -9.65 7.33 3.68
N GLY A 181 -8.51 8.00 3.54
CA GLY A 181 -7.52 8.12 4.59
C GLY A 181 -8.05 8.70 5.89
N TRP A 182 -7.64 8.11 7.02
CA TRP A 182 -8.22 8.36 8.34
C TRP A 182 -7.30 7.87 9.47
N TYR A 183 -7.46 8.41 10.68
CA TYR A 183 -6.78 7.84 11.86
C TYR A 183 -7.51 6.61 12.38
N LEU A 184 -6.79 5.48 12.44
CA LEU A 184 -7.32 4.21 12.91
C LEU A 184 -7.86 4.32 14.35
N PRO A 185 -8.93 3.61 14.73
CA PRO A 185 -9.25 3.38 16.12
C PRO A 185 -8.23 2.39 16.69
N MET A 186 -8.15 2.29 18.02
CA MET A 186 -7.24 1.34 18.67
C MET A 186 -7.49 -0.12 18.23
N ASN A 187 -8.73 -0.49 17.94
CA ASN A 187 -9.06 -1.77 17.30
C ASN A 187 -9.82 -1.55 15.97
N PRO A 188 -9.14 -1.62 14.81
CA PRO A 188 -9.76 -1.38 13.50
C PRO A 188 -10.73 -2.49 13.05
N ARG A 189 -10.80 -3.61 13.77
CA ARG A 189 -11.75 -4.71 13.51
C ARG A 189 -13.17 -4.39 13.99
N LEU A 190 -13.30 -3.38 14.86
CA LEU A 190 -14.55 -2.99 15.49
C LEU A 190 -15.01 -1.61 14.98
N PRO A 191 -16.30 -1.27 15.09
CA PRO A 191 -16.78 0.06 14.75
C PRO A 191 -16.02 1.15 15.52
N ALA A 192 -15.61 2.22 14.83
CA ALA A 192 -14.77 3.24 15.43
C ALA A 192 -15.46 4.08 16.51
N ALA A 193 -16.81 4.12 16.52
CA ALA A 193 -17.58 4.84 17.52
C ALA A 193 -17.27 4.34 18.93
N GLY A 194 -16.93 5.27 19.84
CA GLY A 194 -16.59 4.95 21.24
C GLY A 194 -15.15 4.47 21.46
N GLN A 195 -14.32 4.37 20.43
CA GLN A 195 -12.90 4.03 20.55
C GLN A 195 -12.00 5.26 20.57
N ALA A 196 -10.90 5.18 21.32
CA ALA A 196 -9.79 6.11 21.18
C ALA A 196 -9.14 5.97 19.79
N ARG A 197 -8.61 7.06 19.26
CA ARG A 197 -7.86 7.06 18.00
C ARG A 197 -6.39 6.74 18.25
N SER A 198 -5.86 5.87 17.40
CA SER A 198 -4.44 5.60 17.23
C SER A 198 -3.75 6.81 16.60
N GLN A 199 -2.42 6.87 16.72
CA GLN A 199 -1.58 7.82 15.97
C GLN A 199 -1.30 7.37 14.54
N VAL A 200 -1.69 6.14 14.18
CA VAL A 200 -1.50 5.58 12.84
C VAL A 200 -2.57 6.12 11.90
N PHE A 201 -2.11 6.79 10.85
CA PHE A 201 -2.94 7.26 9.74
C PHE A 201 -2.99 6.19 8.65
N GLU A 202 -4.18 5.67 8.40
CA GLU A 202 -4.42 4.70 7.34
C GLU A 202 -4.65 5.40 6.01
N ILE A 203 -4.05 4.87 4.95
CA ILE A 203 -4.40 5.17 3.56
C ILE A 203 -4.95 3.87 2.97
N PRO A 204 -6.26 3.72 2.76
CA PRO A 204 -6.83 2.48 2.23
C PRO A 204 -6.60 2.33 0.73
N ILE A 205 -6.68 1.10 0.21
CA ILE A 205 -6.80 0.88 -1.22
C ILE A 205 -8.08 1.56 -1.73
N GLY A 206 -8.00 2.22 -2.88
CA GLY A 206 -9.16 2.87 -3.48
C GLY A 206 -10.26 1.84 -3.74
N ALA A 207 -11.45 2.11 -3.23
CA ALA A 207 -12.61 1.24 -3.33
C ALA A 207 -13.86 2.02 -3.72
N ASP A 208 -14.75 1.41 -4.50
CA ASP A 208 -16.07 1.98 -4.83
C ASP A 208 -17.04 1.96 -3.63
N GLY A 209 -16.83 1.06 -2.68
CA GLY A 209 -17.62 0.91 -1.45
C GLY A 209 -18.51 -0.34 -1.44
N ASP A 210 -18.55 -1.10 -2.54
CA ASP A 210 -19.41 -2.29 -2.68
C ASP A 210 -18.72 -3.58 -2.17
N GLY A 211 -17.79 -3.45 -1.22
CA GLY A 211 -17.02 -4.54 -0.60
C GLY A 211 -15.64 -4.76 -1.23
N ALA A 212 -14.93 -5.79 -0.76
CA ALA A 212 -13.51 -6.00 -1.04
C ALA A 212 -13.17 -6.95 -2.22
N ALA A 213 -14.13 -7.28 -3.09
CA ALA A 213 -13.84 -8.05 -4.29
C ALA A 213 -12.93 -7.25 -5.24
N TYR A 214 -12.01 -7.89 -5.98
CA TYR A 214 -11.06 -7.16 -6.85
C TYR A 214 -11.73 -6.20 -7.85
N LYS A 215 -12.92 -6.54 -8.35
CA LYS A 215 -13.70 -5.67 -9.25
C LYS A 215 -14.09 -4.31 -8.63
N ASN A 216 -14.06 -4.20 -7.30
CA ASN A 216 -14.45 -3.01 -6.55
C ASN A 216 -13.24 -2.16 -6.11
N LEU A 217 -12.02 -2.63 -6.38
CA LEU A 217 -10.78 -2.04 -5.87
C LEU A 217 -9.90 -1.50 -6.99
N LEU A 218 -9.06 -0.50 -6.68
CA LEU A 218 -7.97 -0.03 -7.55
C LEU A 218 -6.78 -1.00 -7.55
N HIS A 219 -7.05 -2.29 -7.82
CA HIS A 219 -6.05 -3.35 -7.97
C HIS A 219 -5.77 -3.58 -9.46
N VAL A 220 -4.67 -3.03 -9.95
CA VAL A 220 -4.47 -2.79 -11.38
C VAL A 220 -4.33 -4.07 -12.19
N GLU A 221 -3.56 -5.06 -11.73
CA GLU A 221 -3.39 -6.31 -12.48
C GLU A 221 -4.60 -7.26 -12.41
N GLN A 222 -5.50 -7.08 -11.43
CA GLN A 222 -6.69 -7.92 -11.23
C GLN A 222 -7.96 -7.29 -11.84
N SER A 223 -7.80 -6.29 -12.71
CA SER A 223 -8.90 -5.51 -13.25
C SER A 223 -8.64 -5.08 -14.69
N GLU A 224 -9.68 -4.62 -15.39
CA GLU A 224 -9.54 -3.97 -16.69
C GLU A 224 -9.52 -2.45 -16.55
N LEU A 225 -8.93 -1.74 -17.51
CA LEU A 225 -8.81 -0.27 -17.47
C LEU A 225 -10.17 0.42 -17.25
N SER A 226 -11.20 -0.01 -17.98
CA SER A 226 -12.55 0.56 -17.85
C SER A 226 -13.14 0.37 -16.45
N ASN A 227 -12.83 -0.75 -15.79
CA ASN A 227 -13.28 -0.98 -14.42
C ASN A 227 -12.46 -0.16 -13.40
N LEU A 228 -11.14 -0.01 -13.60
CA LEU A 228 -10.32 0.89 -12.77
C LEU A 228 -10.82 2.34 -12.85
N GLN A 229 -11.17 2.81 -14.06
CA GLN A 229 -11.77 4.12 -14.28
C GLN A 229 -13.14 4.25 -13.61
N ARG A 230 -13.98 3.20 -13.66
CA ARG A 230 -15.26 3.16 -12.95
C ARG A 230 -15.07 3.31 -11.44
N VAL A 231 -14.21 2.50 -10.82
CA VAL A 231 -13.93 2.57 -9.38
C VAL A 231 -13.40 3.96 -9.01
N PHE A 232 -12.45 4.49 -9.78
CA PHE A 232 -11.91 5.83 -9.55
C PHE A 232 -13.00 6.92 -9.64
N ASN A 233 -13.89 6.84 -10.62
CA ASN A 233 -14.99 7.81 -10.75
C ASN A 233 -15.92 7.79 -9.53
N VAL A 234 -16.23 6.61 -8.97
CA VAL A 234 -17.02 6.51 -7.72
C VAL A 234 -16.29 7.19 -6.55
N ILE A 235 -14.98 7.03 -6.44
CA ILE A 235 -14.17 7.72 -5.41
C ILE A 235 -14.25 9.24 -5.62
N ARG A 236 -14.10 9.71 -6.86
CA ARG A 236 -14.21 11.15 -7.18
C ARG A 236 -15.60 11.71 -6.89
N GLU A 237 -16.65 11.01 -7.29
CA GLU A 237 -18.04 11.38 -7.00
C GLU A 237 -18.30 11.43 -5.48
N ARG A 238 -17.69 10.52 -4.71
CA ARG A 238 -17.72 10.58 -3.25
C ARG A 238 -17.06 11.86 -2.73
N ALA A 239 -15.93 12.26 -3.31
CA ALA A 239 -15.26 13.52 -2.96
C ALA A 239 -16.17 14.73 -3.20
N GLN A 240 -16.77 14.81 -4.38
CA GLN A 240 -17.64 15.90 -4.80
C GLN A 240 -18.91 15.98 -3.96
N ARG A 241 -19.51 14.82 -3.66
CA ARG A 241 -20.73 14.74 -2.83
C ARG A 241 -20.50 15.14 -1.38
N THR A 242 -19.34 14.79 -0.82
CA THR A 242 -19.01 15.08 0.59
C THR A 242 -18.33 16.43 0.78
N GLY A 243 -17.79 17.01 -0.30
CA GLY A 243 -16.88 18.16 -0.22
C GLY A 243 -15.52 17.80 0.40
N GLU A 244 -15.23 16.50 0.57
CA GLU A 244 -14.01 16.01 1.19
C GLU A 244 -13.11 15.32 0.18
N GLN A 245 -11.88 15.79 0.08
CA GLN A 245 -10.86 15.14 -0.73
C GLN A 245 -10.65 13.69 -0.28
N GLN A 246 -10.66 12.77 -1.23
CA GLN A 246 -10.42 11.36 -0.96
C GLN A 246 -8.91 11.07 -0.99
N ILE A 247 -8.43 10.27 -0.05
CA ILE A 247 -7.03 9.88 0.09
C ILE A 247 -6.98 8.36 0.02
N VAL A 248 -6.41 7.83 -1.06
CA VAL A 248 -6.40 6.39 -1.33
C VAL A 248 -5.10 5.96 -1.99
N HIS A 249 -4.81 4.68 -1.99
CA HIS A 249 -3.75 4.12 -2.83
C HIS A 249 -4.30 3.22 -3.95
N SER A 250 -3.55 3.09 -5.04
CA SER A 250 -3.72 1.98 -6.00
C SER A 250 -2.75 0.85 -5.67
N LEU A 251 -2.99 -0.35 -6.18
CA LEU A 251 -2.09 -1.49 -5.99
C LEU A 251 -1.63 -2.07 -7.33
N PHE A 252 -0.32 -2.27 -7.46
CA PHE A 252 0.32 -3.02 -8.53
C PHE A 252 1.47 -3.85 -7.93
N HIS A 253 1.77 -5.02 -8.49
CA HIS A 253 2.88 -5.86 -8.02
C HIS A 253 4.02 -5.91 -9.04
N THR A 254 5.28 -5.94 -8.59
CA THR A 254 6.42 -6.07 -9.51
C THR A 254 6.42 -7.38 -10.28
N GLY A 255 5.87 -8.47 -9.72
CA GLY A 255 5.66 -9.71 -10.44
C GLY A 255 4.79 -9.57 -11.70
N SER A 256 4.00 -8.51 -11.81
CA SER A 256 3.19 -8.20 -12.99
C SER A 256 3.95 -7.49 -14.11
N VAL A 257 5.20 -7.09 -13.87
CA VAL A 257 6.07 -6.48 -14.88
C VAL A 257 6.41 -7.47 -16.01
N GLY A 258 6.36 -8.77 -15.73
CA GLY A 258 6.53 -9.80 -16.75
C GLY A 258 5.43 -9.82 -17.83
N GLU A 259 4.29 -9.18 -17.60
CA GLU A 259 3.14 -9.17 -18.52
C GLU A 259 2.93 -7.79 -19.16
N PRO A 260 3.26 -7.62 -20.46
CA PRO A 260 3.20 -6.33 -21.14
C PRO A 260 1.83 -5.65 -21.08
N ALA A 261 0.74 -6.44 -21.15
CA ALA A 261 -0.62 -5.93 -21.08
C ALA A 261 -0.94 -5.27 -19.72
N TRP A 262 -0.41 -5.81 -18.63
CA TRP A 262 -0.64 -5.27 -17.28
C TRP A 262 0.16 -3.99 -17.03
N ILE A 263 1.40 -3.92 -17.51
CA ILE A 263 2.18 -2.68 -17.49
C ILE A 263 1.47 -1.60 -18.30
N GLU A 264 1.03 -1.91 -19.52
CA GLU A 264 0.39 -0.93 -20.39
C GLU A 264 -0.91 -0.41 -19.78
N ARG A 265 -1.72 -1.31 -19.19
CA ARG A 265 -2.90 -0.93 -18.40
C ARG A 265 -2.53 0.03 -17.27
N PHE A 266 -1.46 -0.24 -16.53
CA PHE A 266 -1.05 0.63 -15.43
C PHE A 266 -0.62 2.00 -15.93
N LYS A 267 0.16 2.07 -17.01
CA LYS A 267 0.53 3.35 -17.65
C LYS A 267 -0.69 4.14 -18.09
N GLN A 268 -1.63 3.51 -18.79
CA GLN A 268 -2.85 4.17 -19.24
C GLN A 268 -3.68 4.70 -18.06
N PHE A 269 -3.77 3.93 -16.98
CA PHE A 269 -4.43 4.38 -15.75
C PHE A 269 -3.72 5.60 -15.14
N LEU A 270 -2.39 5.53 -14.93
CA LEU A 270 -1.61 6.62 -14.34
C LEU A 270 -1.65 7.90 -15.20
N ALA A 271 -1.62 7.78 -16.53
CA ALA A 271 -1.72 8.94 -17.44
C ALA A 271 -3.12 9.58 -17.41
N TRP A 272 -4.16 8.78 -17.17
CA TRP A 272 -5.55 9.24 -17.14
C TRP A 272 -5.91 9.97 -15.84
N VAL A 273 -5.42 9.49 -14.70
CA VAL A 273 -5.79 9.96 -13.34
C VAL A 273 -5.65 11.48 -13.13
N PRO A 274 -4.51 12.15 -13.46
CA PRO A 274 -4.36 13.59 -13.23
C PRO A 274 -5.36 14.46 -14.00
N ASN A 275 -5.75 14.01 -15.20
CA ASN A 275 -6.73 14.69 -16.05
C ASN A 275 -8.17 14.50 -15.55
N ASN A 276 -8.37 13.71 -14.49
CA ASN A 276 -9.67 13.31 -13.97
C ASN A 276 -9.86 13.69 -12.51
N GLY A 277 -9.19 14.75 -12.04
CA GLY A 277 -9.42 15.34 -10.72
C GLY A 277 -8.55 14.75 -9.60
N ALA A 278 -7.49 14.02 -9.95
CA ALA A 278 -6.53 13.52 -8.97
C ALA A 278 -5.18 14.23 -9.03
N ARG A 279 -4.41 14.07 -7.95
CA ARG A 279 -2.99 14.38 -7.90
C ARG A 279 -2.24 13.22 -7.26
N PHE A 280 -1.11 12.85 -7.86
CA PHE A 280 -0.18 11.92 -7.21
C PHE A 280 0.47 12.57 -5.99
N VAL A 281 0.55 11.81 -4.91
CA VAL A 281 1.19 12.23 -3.65
C VAL A 281 1.99 11.09 -3.07
N THR A 282 2.97 11.42 -2.23
CA THR A 282 3.54 10.45 -1.31
C THR A 282 2.60 10.20 -0.14
N THR A 283 2.82 9.14 0.64
CA THR A 283 2.01 8.86 1.83
C THR A 283 2.14 9.95 2.89
N VAL A 284 3.36 10.49 3.09
CA VAL A 284 3.61 11.61 4.01
C VAL A 284 2.88 12.87 3.56
N GLU A 285 2.90 13.18 2.26
CA GLU A 285 2.15 14.31 1.69
C GLU A 285 0.62 14.13 1.86
N ALA A 286 0.10 12.91 1.64
CA ALA A 286 -1.30 12.58 1.87
C ALA A 286 -1.73 12.82 3.32
N LYS A 287 -0.96 12.29 4.28
CA LYS A 287 -1.22 12.50 5.71
C LYS A 287 -1.16 13.99 6.08
N ALA A 288 -0.15 14.72 5.60
CA ALA A 288 -0.02 16.14 5.87
C ALA A 288 -1.22 16.96 5.34
N ALA A 289 -1.74 16.61 4.16
CA ALA A 289 -2.93 17.24 3.59
C ALA A 289 -4.19 16.97 4.44
N PHE A 290 -4.33 15.76 4.97
CA PHE A 290 -5.40 15.43 5.92
C PHE A 290 -5.29 16.26 7.21
N ASP A 291 -4.11 16.29 7.82
CA ASP A 291 -3.84 17.00 9.08
C ASP A 291 -4.08 18.51 8.97
N ALA A 292 -3.66 19.12 7.86
CA ALA A 292 -3.90 20.54 7.59
C ALA A 292 -5.40 20.83 7.54
N ARG A 293 -6.18 19.98 6.87
CA ARG A 293 -7.62 20.16 6.75
C ARG A 293 -8.36 19.94 8.05
N ALA A 294 -7.91 18.99 8.89
CA ALA A 294 -8.49 18.78 10.21
C ALA A 294 -8.34 20.04 11.09
N LYS A 295 -7.19 20.71 11.01
CA LYS A 295 -6.95 21.99 11.72
C LYS A 295 -7.86 23.10 11.22
N GLU A 296 -8.04 23.23 9.90
CA GLU A 296 -8.95 24.24 9.31
C GLU A 296 -10.42 24.05 9.73
N ARG A 297 -10.87 22.81 9.97
CA ARG A 297 -12.24 22.55 10.44
C ARG A 297 -12.44 22.84 11.92
N ALA A 298 -11.36 22.85 12.70
CA ALA A 298 -11.38 23.08 14.14
C ALA A 298 -11.21 24.57 14.51
N ALA A 299 -10.76 25.40 13.57
CA ALA A 299 -10.63 26.85 13.70
C ALA A 299 -11.91 27.57 13.28
#